data_AF-A0A225E5H6-F1
#
_entry.id   AF-A0A225E5H6-F1
#
_cell.length_a   1.000
_cell.length_b   1.000
_cell.length_c   1.000
_cell.angle_alpha   90.00
_cell.angle_beta   90.00
_cell.angle_gamma   90.00
#
_symmetry.space_group_name_H-M   'P 1'
#
loop_
_entity.id
_entity.type
_entity.pdbx_description
1 polymer ?
#
loop_
_entity_poly.entity_id
_entity_poly.type
_entity_poly.pdbx_seq_one_letter_code
_entity_poly.pdbx_strand_id
1 'polypeptide(L)'
;MMSLLFMALSIAAPVPKDKPKFDDKKLEGVWKATTRDTTGRPRPLTPTLAPSYTLVIIGGEYAFRNHSGTIAVDPEKMIIDMKATNEQYKDMPCPGAFERTGDTLRIAMPHTPRVGAERPKELRANPQTATNVITFELDKTVTADQAVTKLKEMKEAGPRAANPFGNTPVRGGLPADVTTQQMLQKVLDKLDKIEKRLDDLEKKN
;
A
#
# COMPACT_ATOMS: atom_id res chain seq x y z
N MET A 1 -31.42 -3.00 -56.05
CA MET A 1 -31.39 -2.43 -54.68
C MET A 1 -30.54 -3.36 -53.82
N MET A 2 -29.39 -2.88 -53.37
CA MET A 2 -28.32 -3.66 -52.75
C MET A 2 -28.34 -3.35 -51.24
N SER A 3 -28.76 -4.31 -50.41
CA SER A 3 -28.64 -4.23 -48.95
C SER A 3 -27.57 -5.23 -48.52
N LEU A 4 -26.37 -4.70 -48.24
CA LEU A 4 -25.29 -5.44 -47.60
C LEU A 4 -25.61 -5.60 -46.10
N LEU A 5 -25.78 -6.85 -45.71
CA LEU A 5 -25.88 -7.31 -44.32
C LEU A 5 -24.47 -7.24 -43.70
N PHE A 6 -24.22 -6.25 -42.83
CA PHE A 6 -23.00 -6.18 -42.03
C PHE A 6 -23.09 -7.18 -40.87
N MET A 7 -22.49 -8.35 -41.04
CA MET A 7 -22.35 -9.36 -39.99
C MET A 7 -21.16 -8.96 -39.09
N ALA A 8 -21.45 -8.45 -37.90
CA ALA A 8 -20.43 -8.11 -36.91
C ALA A 8 -19.85 -9.41 -36.31
N LEU A 9 -18.68 -9.82 -36.79
CA LEU A 9 -17.85 -10.84 -36.13
C LEU A 9 -17.38 -10.30 -34.77
N SER A 10 -18.03 -10.75 -33.70
CA SER A 10 -17.47 -10.64 -32.35
C SER A 10 -16.31 -11.63 -32.25
N ILE A 11 -15.08 -11.12 -32.35
CA ILE A 11 -13.88 -11.89 -32.03
C ILE A 11 -13.91 -12.09 -30.51
N ALA A 12 -14.33 -13.27 -30.07
CA ALA A 12 -14.14 -13.71 -28.69
C ALA A 12 -12.63 -13.82 -28.45
N ALA A 13 -12.08 -12.85 -27.73
CA ALA A 13 -10.70 -12.94 -27.26
C ALA A 13 -10.55 -14.25 -26.47
N PRO A 14 -9.55 -15.10 -26.78
CA PRO A 14 -9.33 -16.33 -26.05
C PRO A 14 -9.03 -15.98 -24.60
N VAL A 15 -9.97 -16.28 -23.71
CA VAL A 15 -9.76 -16.22 -22.26
C VAL A 15 -8.65 -17.24 -21.95
N PRO A 16 -7.48 -16.81 -21.44
CA PRO A 16 -6.39 -17.71 -21.11
C PRO A 16 -6.90 -18.75 -20.11
N LYS A 17 -6.92 -20.03 -20.52
CA LYS A 17 -7.47 -21.13 -19.73
C LYS A 17 -6.51 -21.69 -18.68
N ASP A 18 -5.26 -21.25 -18.67
CA ASP A 18 -4.28 -21.68 -17.67
C ASP A 18 -4.12 -20.61 -16.60
N LYS A 19 -4.86 -20.76 -15.49
CA LYS A 19 -4.59 -20.00 -14.28
C LYS A 19 -3.20 -20.44 -13.76
N PRO A 20 -2.21 -19.54 -13.66
CA PRO A 20 -0.90 -19.91 -13.14
C PRO A 20 -1.01 -20.41 -11.69
N LYS A 21 -0.34 -21.52 -11.37
CA LYS A 21 -0.15 -21.97 -9.98
C LYS A 21 0.52 -20.83 -9.21
N PHE A 22 -0.19 -20.30 -8.23
CA PHE A 22 0.25 -19.16 -7.45
C PHE A 22 1.31 -19.59 -6.44
N ASP A 23 2.30 -18.75 -6.26
CA ASP A 23 3.36 -18.91 -5.28
C ASP A 23 3.23 -17.72 -4.35
N ASP A 24 2.89 -17.97 -3.08
CA ASP A 24 2.62 -16.95 -2.08
C ASP A 24 3.82 -16.00 -1.89
N LYS A 25 5.05 -16.48 -2.17
CA LYS A 25 6.26 -15.65 -2.19
C LYS A 25 6.18 -14.52 -3.21
N LYS A 26 5.37 -14.68 -4.25
CA LYS A 26 5.21 -13.65 -5.28
C LYS A 26 4.28 -12.51 -4.86
N LEU A 27 3.62 -12.59 -3.69
CA LEU A 27 2.97 -11.45 -3.06
C LEU A 27 3.89 -10.67 -2.13
N GLU A 28 5.06 -11.23 -1.79
CA GLU A 28 5.99 -10.55 -0.91
C GLU A 28 6.57 -9.30 -1.58
N GLY A 29 6.67 -8.22 -0.82
CA GLY A 29 7.22 -6.95 -1.28
C GLY A 29 6.45 -5.74 -0.79
N VAL A 30 6.83 -4.59 -1.35
CA VAL A 30 6.19 -3.29 -1.10
C VAL A 30 5.31 -2.95 -2.30
N TRP A 31 4.05 -2.67 -2.03
CA TRP A 31 3.00 -2.44 -3.00
C TRP A 31 2.51 -0.99 -2.87
N LYS A 32 2.68 -0.20 -3.92
CA LYS A 32 2.25 1.19 -3.99
C LYS A 32 0.87 1.27 -4.61
N ALA A 33 -0.12 1.80 -3.89
CA ALA A 33 -1.43 1.97 -4.47
C ALA A 33 -1.43 3.04 -5.56
N THR A 34 -2.02 2.74 -6.71
CA THR A 34 -2.17 3.64 -7.86
C THR A 34 -3.59 4.15 -8.00
N THR A 35 -4.58 3.31 -7.71
CA THR A 35 -6.00 3.68 -7.79
C THR A 35 -6.77 3.19 -6.58
N ARG A 36 -7.83 3.94 -6.25
CA ARG A 36 -8.81 3.58 -5.24
C ARG A 36 -10.21 3.78 -5.81
N ASP A 37 -11.05 2.76 -5.67
CA ASP A 37 -12.46 2.79 -6.01
C ASP A 37 -13.29 2.56 -4.74
N THR A 38 -14.14 3.52 -4.40
CA THR A 38 -15.10 3.43 -3.29
C THR A 38 -16.56 3.54 -3.77
N THR A 39 -16.78 3.87 -5.05
CA THR A 39 -18.10 4.22 -5.60
C THR A 39 -18.43 3.51 -6.91
N GLY A 40 -17.66 2.47 -7.25
CA GLY A 40 -17.70 1.81 -8.57
C GLY A 40 -17.06 2.65 -9.68
N ARG A 41 -16.28 3.68 -9.32
CA ARG A 41 -15.52 4.53 -10.24
C ARG A 41 -14.08 4.66 -9.73
N PRO A 42 -13.12 3.95 -10.32
CA PRO A 42 -11.71 4.05 -9.95
C PRO A 42 -11.22 5.50 -10.05
N ARG A 43 -10.54 5.97 -9.01
CA ARG A 43 -9.87 7.27 -9.00
C ARG A 43 -8.37 7.06 -8.76
N PRO A 44 -7.48 7.76 -9.49
CA PRO A 44 -6.06 7.80 -9.16
C PRO A 44 -5.86 8.33 -7.75
N LEU A 45 -4.88 7.78 -7.02
CA LEU A 45 -4.46 8.35 -5.76
C LEU A 45 -3.60 9.59 -6.02
N THR A 46 -3.85 10.65 -5.26
CA THR A 46 -3.01 11.85 -5.33
C THR A 46 -1.61 11.56 -4.77
N PRO A 47 -0.57 12.29 -5.20
CA PRO A 47 0.78 12.12 -4.66
C PRO A 47 0.86 12.29 -3.14
N THR A 48 -0.03 13.11 -2.56
CA THR A 48 -0.15 13.31 -1.10
C THR A 48 -0.74 12.10 -0.38
N LEU A 49 -1.60 11.32 -1.03
CA LEU A 49 -2.25 10.17 -0.43
C LEU A 49 -1.52 8.86 -0.71
N ALA A 50 -0.90 8.72 -1.88
CA ALA A 50 -0.24 7.49 -2.30
C ALA A 50 0.70 6.88 -1.23
N PRO A 51 1.55 7.65 -0.52
CA PRO A 51 2.41 7.09 0.54
C PRO A 51 1.63 6.41 1.67
N SER A 52 0.48 6.97 2.05
CA SER A 52 -0.38 6.42 3.10
C SER A 52 -1.12 5.14 2.68
N TYR A 53 -1.15 4.82 1.38
CA TYR A 53 -1.73 3.61 0.80
C TYR A 53 -0.63 2.64 0.32
N THR A 54 0.46 2.55 1.07
CA THR A 54 1.47 1.49 0.88
C THR A 54 1.02 0.22 1.59
N LEU A 55 1.05 -0.91 0.89
CA LEU A 55 0.85 -2.25 1.44
C LEU A 55 2.20 -2.98 1.45
N VAL A 56 2.59 -3.53 2.59
CA VAL A 56 3.81 -4.36 2.69
C VAL A 56 3.39 -5.75 3.12
N ILE A 57 3.87 -6.78 2.42
CA ILE A 57 3.61 -8.20 2.72
C ILE A 57 4.96 -8.91 2.79
N ILE A 58 5.25 -9.60 3.90
CA ILE A 58 6.45 -10.42 4.07
C ILE A 58 6.12 -11.60 4.99
N GLY A 59 6.41 -12.84 4.60
CA GLY A 59 6.37 -14.00 5.49
C GLY A 59 5.03 -14.25 6.18
N GLY A 60 3.91 -13.94 5.53
CA GLY A 60 2.56 -14.08 6.10
C GLY A 60 2.14 -12.94 7.05
N GLU A 61 2.97 -11.91 7.19
CA GLU A 61 2.62 -10.66 7.86
C GLU A 61 2.34 -9.55 6.86
N TYR A 62 1.58 -8.54 7.29
CA TYR A 62 1.31 -7.37 6.48
C TYR A 62 1.25 -6.08 7.31
N ALA A 63 1.47 -4.95 6.64
CA ALA A 63 1.12 -3.63 7.12
C ALA A 63 0.47 -2.81 6.00
N PHE A 64 -0.66 -2.18 6.31
CA PHE A 64 -1.42 -1.37 5.37
C PHE A 64 -2.14 -0.23 6.08
N ARG A 65 -1.91 1.00 5.63
CA ARG A 65 -2.42 2.23 6.25
C ARG A 65 -2.17 2.27 7.76
N ASN A 66 -3.22 2.14 8.55
CA ASN A 66 -3.26 2.27 10.00
C ASN A 66 -3.43 0.91 10.72
N HIS A 67 -3.29 -0.20 10.00
CA HIS A 67 -3.36 -1.53 10.58
C HIS A 67 -2.31 -2.48 10.01
N SER A 68 -1.94 -3.45 10.84
CA SER A 68 -0.97 -4.47 10.52
C SER A 68 -1.36 -5.76 11.23
N GLY A 69 -0.84 -6.88 10.74
CA GLY A 69 -1.09 -8.18 11.33
C GLY A 69 -0.73 -9.32 10.42
N THR A 70 -1.59 -10.33 10.36
CA THR A 70 -1.36 -11.56 9.58
C THR A 70 -2.22 -11.58 8.33
N ILE A 71 -1.71 -12.21 7.28
CA ILE A 71 -2.37 -12.35 5.99
C ILE A 71 -2.36 -13.83 5.60
N ALA A 72 -3.53 -14.34 5.21
CA ALA A 72 -3.70 -15.65 4.61
C ALA A 72 -4.25 -15.48 3.19
N VAL A 73 -3.71 -16.22 2.23
CA VAL A 73 -4.07 -16.11 0.82
C VAL A 73 -4.47 -17.48 0.32
N ASP A 74 -5.65 -17.55 -0.32
CA ASP A 74 -6.10 -18.72 -1.07
C ASP A 74 -6.19 -18.31 -2.54
N PRO A 75 -5.16 -18.59 -3.34
CA PRO A 75 -5.10 -18.15 -4.73
C PRO A 75 -6.04 -18.90 -5.66
N GLU A 76 -6.41 -20.14 -5.32
CA GLU A 76 -7.37 -20.91 -6.10
C GLU A 76 -8.75 -20.26 -6.02
N LYS A 77 -9.11 -19.77 -4.83
CA LYS A 77 -10.36 -19.05 -4.57
C LYS A 77 -10.26 -17.54 -4.77
N MET A 78 -9.07 -17.00 -5.06
CA MET A 78 -8.84 -15.56 -5.18
C MET A 78 -9.23 -14.80 -3.89
N ILE A 79 -8.95 -15.40 -2.73
CA ILE A 79 -9.29 -14.87 -1.41
C ILE A 79 -8.04 -14.39 -0.68
N ILE A 80 -8.15 -13.24 -0.03
CA ILE A 80 -7.14 -12.67 0.85
C ILE A 80 -7.81 -12.36 2.19
N ASP A 81 -7.40 -13.02 3.26
CA ASP A 81 -7.92 -12.79 4.60
C ASP A 81 -6.84 -12.13 5.44
N MET A 82 -7.08 -10.87 5.81
CA MET A 82 -6.20 -10.14 6.70
C MET A 82 -6.81 -10.14 8.10
N LYS A 83 -5.97 -10.35 9.11
CA LYS A 83 -6.35 -10.23 10.53
C LYS A 83 -5.44 -9.21 11.19
N ALA A 84 -6.02 -8.10 11.64
CA ALA A 84 -5.25 -7.07 12.31
C ALA A 84 -4.86 -7.52 13.73
N THR A 85 -3.61 -7.28 14.10
CA THR A 85 -3.06 -7.62 15.43
C THR A 85 -2.64 -6.38 16.21
N ASN A 86 -2.71 -5.19 15.61
CA ASN A 86 -2.43 -3.94 16.30
C ASN A 86 -3.55 -3.59 17.29
N GLU A 87 -3.22 -2.80 18.32
CA GLU A 87 -4.14 -2.53 19.45
C GLU A 87 -5.50 -1.96 19.01
N GLN A 88 -5.53 -1.08 18.01
CA GLN A 88 -6.78 -0.45 17.55
C GLN A 88 -7.76 -1.43 16.88
N TYR A 89 -7.27 -2.45 16.19
CA TYR A 89 -8.08 -3.38 15.41
C TYR A 89 -7.83 -4.83 15.83
N LYS A 90 -7.45 -5.03 17.11
CA LYS A 90 -7.02 -6.32 17.61
C LYS A 90 -8.07 -7.40 17.32
N ASP A 91 -7.62 -8.46 16.66
CA ASP A 91 -8.42 -9.62 16.26
C ASP A 91 -9.57 -9.32 15.29
N MET A 92 -9.62 -8.12 14.71
CA MET A 92 -10.65 -7.78 13.72
C MET A 92 -10.30 -8.37 12.35
N PRO A 93 -11.23 -9.12 11.73
CA PRO A 93 -11.03 -9.65 10.39
C PRO A 93 -11.21 -8.55 9.34
N CYS A 94 -10.49 -8.67 8.25
CA CYS A 94 -10.64 -7.89 7.03
C CYS A 94 -10.61 -8.87 5.83
N PRO A 95 -11.74 -9.56 5.59
CA PRO A 95 -11.84 -10.51 4.50
C PRO A 95 -11.88 -9.76 3.16
N GLY A 96 -11.14 -10.27 2.19
CA GLY A 96 -11.02 -9.66 0.88
C GLY A 96 -11.03 -10.68 -0.25
N ALA A 97 -11.23 -10.15 -1.45
CA ALA A 97 -10.97 -10.85 -2.70
C ALA A 97 -9.80 -10.14 -3.39
N PHE A 98 -8.98 -10.89 -4.13
CA PHE A 98 -7.86 -10.30 -4.85
C PHE A 98 -7.72 -10.87 -6.26
N GLU A 99 -7.16 -10.06 -7.13
CA GLU A 99 -6.65 -10.50 -8.43
C GLU A 99 -5.23 -9.99 -8.58
N ARG A 100 -4.39 -10.82 -9.19
CA ARG A 100 -3.02 -10.44 -9.48
C ARG A 100 -2.69 -10.74 -10.93
N THR A 101 -2.12 -9.73 -11.58
CA THR A 101 -1.67 -9.80 -12.97
C THR A 101 -0.26 -9.22 -13.03
N GLY A 102 0.75 -10.10 -13.02
CA GLY A 102 2.16 -9.71 -12.97
C GLY A 102 2.50 -8.91 -11.71
N ASP A 103 2.85 -7.64 -11.92
CA ASP A 103 3.23 -6.68 -10.87
C ASP A 103 2.07 -5.81 -10.40
N THR A 104 0.86 -6.08 -10.87
CA THR A 104 -0.36 -5.40 -10.44
C THR A 104 -1.14 -6.30 -9.50
N LEU A 105 -1.50 -5.76 -8.33
CA LEU A 105 -2.33 -6.43 -7.33
C LEU A 105 -3.59 -5.59 -7.11
N ARG A 106 -4.76 -6.20 -7.23
CA ARG A 106 -6.04 -5.53 -7.01
C ARG A 106 -6.79 -6.23 -5.90
N ILE A 107 -7.14 -5.50 -4.84
CA ILE A 107 -7.78 -6.04 -3.64
C ILE A 107 -9.12 -5.35 -3.43
N ALA A 108 -10.20 -6.14 -3.34
CA ALA A 108 -11.49 -5.71 -2.82
C ALA A 108 -11.56 -6.08 -1.33
N MET A 109 -11.78 -5.10 -0.47
CA MET A 109 -11.87 -5.30 0.99
C MET A 109 -12.72 -4.22 1.66
N PRO A 110 -13.26 -4.47 2.86
CA PRO A 110 -13.89 -3.44 3.68
C PRO A 110 -12.97 -2.24 3.90
N HIS A 111 -13.54 -1.05 4.10
CA HIS A 111 -12.74 0.15 4.38
C HIS A 111 -11.85 0.04 5.62
N THR A 112 -12.32 -0.67 6.63
CA THR A 112 -11.62 -0.91 7.90
C THR A 112 -11.87 -2.35 8.34
N PRO A 113 -10.91 -3.00 9.03
CA PRO A 113 -11.17 -4.26 9.72
C PRO A 113 -12.39 -4.12 10.65
N ARG A 114 -13.30 -5.09 10.64
CA ARG A 114 -14.49 -5.11 11.52
C ARG A 114 -15.09 -6.50 11.64
N VAL A 115 -15.70 -6.78 12.79
CA VAL A 115 -16.47 -8.01 13.01
C VAL A 115 -17.70 -8.02 12.10
N GLY A 116 -18.04 -9.19 11.54
CA GLY A 116 -19.19 -9.34 10.65
C GLY A 116 -19.00 -8.73 9.26
N ALA A 117 -17.77 -8.33 8.89
CA ALA A 117 -17.48 -7.93 7.52
C ALA A 117 -17.76 -9.10 6.56
N GLU A 118 -18.66 -8.89 5.61
CA GLU A 118 -18.86 -9.83 4.52
C GLU A 118 -17.68 -9.78 3.54
N ARG A 119 -17.25 -10.95 3.08
CA ARG A 119 -16.24 -11.05 2.04
C ARG A 119 -16.80 -10.48 0.73
N PRO A 120 -16.10 -9.57 0.04
CA PRO A 120 -16.46 -9.14 -1.30
C PRO A 120 -16.53 -10.34 -2.26
N LYS A 121 -17.67 -10.51 -2.95
CA LYS A 121 -17.86 -11.58 -3.93
C LYS A 121 -17.27 -11.24 -5.31
N GLU A 122 -17.08 -9.95 -5.57
CA GLU A 122 -16.59 -9.40 -6.82
C GLU A 122 -15.49 -8.39 -6.55
N LEU A 123 -14.57 -8.21 -7.51
CA LEU A 123 -13.55 -7.17 -7.50
C LEU A 123 -14.12 -5.81 -7.92
N ARG A 124 -15.16 -5.38 -7.21
CA ARG A 124 -15.90 -4.15 -7.46
C ARG A 124 -16.23 -3.46 -6.15
N ALA A 125 -16.12 -2.13 -6.16
CA ALA A 125 -16.52 -1.34 -5.02
C ALA A 125 -18.05 -1.36 -4.87
N ASN A 126 -18.50 -1.43 -3.62
CA ASN A 126 -19.92 -1.44 -3.29
C ASN A 126 -20.12 -0.47 -2.11
N PRO A 127 -20.75 0.70 -2.35
CA PRO A 127 -21.02 1.69 -1.31
C PRO A 127 -21.88 1.15 -0.16
N GLN A 128 -22.84 0.26 -0.47
CA GLN A 128 -23.77 -0.30 0.51
C GLN A 128 -23.05 -1.22 1.51
N THR A 129 -22.00 -1.94 1.07
CA THR A 129 -21.21 -2.81 1.94
C THR A 129 -19.94 -2.15 2.49
N ALA A 130 -19.67 -0.89 2.11
CA ALA A 130 -18.43 -0.17 2.39
C ALA A 130 -17.17 -0.93 1.88
N THR A 131 -17.32 -1.65 0.77
CA THR A 131 -16.22 -2.34 0.09
C THR A 131 -15.50 -1.35 -0.82
N ASN A 132 -14.19 -1.26 -0.67
CA ASN A 132 -13.32 -0.51 -1.57
C ASN A 132 -12.51 -1.48 -2.42
N VAL A 133 -12.15 -1.07 -3.63
CA VAL A 133 -11.15 -1.75 -4.45
C VAL A 133 -9.93 -0.87 -4.56
N ILE A 134 -8.77 -1.43 -4.26
CA ILE A 134 -7.49 -0.73 -4.36
C ILE A 134 -6.60 -1.48 -5.32
N THR A 135 -6.03 -0.77 -6.28
CA THR A 135 -5.04 -1.32 -7.21
C THR A 135 -3.67 -0.85 -6.76
N PHE A 136 -2.75 -1.79 -6.69
CA PHE A 136 -1.37 -1.60 -6.30
C PHE A 136 -0.43 -2.04 -7.41
N GLU A 137 0.74 -1.43 -7.44
CA GLU A 137 1.87 -1.84 -8.25
C GLU A 137 3.03 -2.22 -7.33
N LEU A 138 3.71 -3.33 -7.66
CA LEU A 138 4.90 -3.77 -6.95
C LEU A 138 6.03 -2.76 -7.13
N ASP A 139 6.60 -2.31 -6.02
CA ASP A 139 7.77 -1.44 -6.03
C ASP A 139 9.06 -2.25 -6.24
N LYS A 140 9.43 -2.43 -7.51
CA LYS A 140 10.65 -3.16 -7.90
C LYS A 140 11.94 -2.49 -7.45
N THR A 141 11.89 -1.24 -6.99
CA THR A 141 13.06 -0.53 -6.49
C THR A 141 13.40 -0.91 -5.05
N VAL A 142 12.48 -1.60 -4.36
CA VAL A 142 12.63 -2.03 -2.97
C VAL A 142 13.12 -3.47 -2.92
N THR A 143 14.24 -3.70 -2.23
CA THR A 143 14.78 -5.03 -1.98
C THR A 143 13.99 -5.76 -0.88
N ALA A 144 14.18 -7.08 -0.75
CA ALA A 144 13.55 -7.86 0.31
C ALA A 144 13.89 -7.33 1.72
N ASP A 145 15.15 -7.02 1.98
CA ASP A 145 15.60 -6.47 3.28
C ASP A 145 14.97 -5.10 3.58
N GLN A 146 14.84 -4.26 2.55
CA GLN A 146 14.14 -2.98 2.66
C GLN A 146 12.65 -3.17 2.93
N ALA A 147 12.02 -4.18 2.33
CA ALA A 147 10.61 -4.52 2.58
C ALA A 147 10.39 -5.01 4.02
N VAL A 148 11.30 -5.86 4.56
CA VAL A 148 11.30 -6.29 5.97
C VAL A 148 11.41 -5.08 6.90
N THR A 149 12.37 -4.19 6.62
CA THR A 149 12.55 -2.95 7.39
C THR A 149 11.29 -2.10 7.34
N LYS A 150 10.68 -1.94 6.16
CA LYS A 150 9.45 -1.16 5.98
C LYS A 150 8.25 -1.75 6.72
N LEU A 151 8.12 -3.07 6.71
CA LEU A 151 7.08 -3.76 7.47
C LEU A 151 7.23 -3.46 8.96
N LYS A 152 8.45 -3.54 9.50
CA LYS A 152 8.75 -3.23 10.90
C LYS A 152 8.40 -1.77 11.23
N GLU A 153 8.89 -0.81 10.43
CA GLU A 153 8.57 0.61 10.60
C GLU A 153 7.06 0.88 10.64
N MET A 154 6.31 0.30 9.70
CA MET A 154 4.87 0.51 9.63
C MET A 154 4.11 -0.15 10.79
N LYS A 155 4.60 -1.29 11.32
CA LYS A 155 4.05 -1.92 12.53
C LYS A 155 4.29 -1.05 13.76
N GLU A 156 5.50 -0.50 13.91
CA GLU A 156 5.89 0.34 15.05
C GLU A 156 5.22 1.71 15.04
N ALA A 157 5.04 2.33 13.86
CA ALA A 157 4.37 3.62 13.70
C ALA A 157 2.90 3.58 14.18
N GLY A 158 2.28 2.40 14.13
CA GLY A 158 0.92 2.16 14.59
C GLY A 158 -0.12 3.00 13.85
N PRO A 159 -1.34 3.11 14.39
CA PRO A 159 -2.43 3.80 13.71
C PRO A 159 -2.28 5.32 13.65
N ARG A 160 -1.40 5.90 14.49
CA ARG A 160 -1.28 7.34 14.71
C ARG A 160 -0.55 8.06 13.57
N ALA A 161 0.38 7.38 12.90
CA ALA A 161 1.15 7.96 11.79
C ALA A 161 0.38 8.04 10.47
N ALA A 162 -0.73 7.29 10.32
CA ALA A 162 -1.39 7.06 9.04
C ALA A 162 -2.62 7.96 8.79
N ASN A 163 -2.85 9.00 9.59
CA ASN A 163 -3.95 9.95 9.35
C ASN A 163 -3.47 11.22 8.64
N PRO A 164 -3.44 11.26 7.29
CA PRO A 164 -3.06 12.46 6.55
C PRO A 164 -4.06 13.62 6.69
N PHE A 165 -5.22 13.37 7.31
CA PHE A 165 -6.30 14.34 7.49
C PHE A 165 -6.65 14.59 8.97
N GLY A 166 -5.94 13.97 9.91
CA GLY A 166 -6.30 14.00 11.33
C GLY A 166 -5.48 14.99 12.12
N ASN A 167 -6.17 16.05 12.56
CA ASN A 167 -5.83 16.92 13.69
C ASN A 167 -4.61 16.46 14.48
N THR A 168 -3.52 17.21 14.32
CA THR A 168 -2.51 17.35 15.35
C THR A 168 -3.21 17.46 16.71
N PRO A 169 -2.89 16.62 17.71
CA PRO A 169 -3.13 17.08 19.07
C PRO A 169 -2.36 18.39 19.20
N VAL A 170 -3.05 19.48 19.51
CA VAL A 170 -2.43 20.72 19.99
C VAL A 170 -1.77 20.37 21.32
N ARG A 171 -0.59 19.75 21.26
CA ARG A 171 0.28 19.54 22.41
C ARG A 171 1.73 19.44 21.96
N GLY A 172 2.25 20.59 21.53
CA GLY A 172 3.57 21.10 21.91
C GLY A 172 4.76 20.13 21.93
N GLY A 173 4.92 19.30 20.91
CA GLY A 173 6.12 18.49 20.74
C GLY A 173 6.14 17.92 19.34
N LEU A 174 6.88 18.55 18.43
CA LEU A 174 7.17 18.00 17.11
C LEU A 174 7.98 16.71 17.32
N PRO A 175 7.49 15.52 16.95
CA PRO A 175 8.39 14.40 16.72
C PRO A 175 9.21 14.77 15.48
N ALA A 176 10.53 14.82 15.62
CA ALA A 176 11.42 15.04 14.48
C ALA A 176 11.22 13.87 13.51
N ASP A 177 10.61 14.15 12.35
CA ASP A 177 10.47 13.18 11.27
C ASP A 177 11.87 12.70 10.86
N VAL A 178 12.03 11.43 10.52
CA VAL A 178 13.35 10.81 10.23
C VAL A 178 14.05 11.56 9.07
N THR A 179 13.26 12.11 8.15
CA THR A 179 13.69 13.03 7.09
C THR A 179 14.21 14.37 7.64
N THR A 180 13.60 14.93 8.68
CA THR A 180 14.09 16.14 9.36
C THR A 180 15.40 15.86 10.10
N GLN A 181 15.54 14.71 10.76
CA GLN A 181 16.82 14.32 11.39
C GLN A 181 17.93 14.14 10.35
N GLN A 182 17.64 13.51 9.22
CA GLN A 182 18.60 13.38 8.11
C GLN A 182 18.96 14.73 7.47
N MET A 183 18.00 15.66 7.36
CA MET A 183 18.30 17.02 6.92
C MET A 183 19.14 17.78 7.95
N LEU A 184 18.84 17.64 9.24
CA LEU A 184 19.62 18.25 10.32
C LEU A 184 21.06 17.75 10.29
N GLN A 185 21.25 16.44 10.16
CA GLN A 185 22.59 15.86 10.06
C GLN A 185 23.36 16.41 8.85
N LYS A 186 22.72 16.51 7.68
CA LYS A 186 23.34 17.11 6.49
C LYS A 186 23.68 18.60 6.67
N VAL A 187 22.91 19.33 7.47
CA VAL A 187 23.20 20.74 7.79
C VAL A 187 24.38 20.83 8.74
N LEU A 188 24.43 19.99 9.78
CA LEU A 188 25.55 19.93 10.73
C LEU A 188 26.87 19.57 10.02
N ASP A 189 26.87 18.54 9.16
CA ASP A 189 28.06 18.14 8.41
C ASP A 189 28.57 19.27 7.48
N LYS A 190 27.66 20.10 6.96
CA LYS A 190 28.03 21.28 6.15
C LYS A 190 28.62 22.39 6.99
N LEU A 191 28.12 22.63 8.19
CA LEU A 191 28.64 23.65 9.11
C LEU A 191 30.06 23.28 9.57
N ASP A 192 30.30 22.04 9.98
CA ASP A 192 31.64 21.54 10.32
C ASP A 192 32.65 21.74 9.18
N LYS A 193 32.21 21.52 7.94
CA LYS A 193 33.05 21.73 6.76
C LYS A 193 33.34 23.21 6.50
N ILE A 194 32.41 24.10 6.83
CA ILE A 194 32.60 25.55 6.72
C ILE A 194 33.57 26.04 7.79
N GLU A 195 33.42 25.57 9.04
CA GLU A 195 34.29 25.92 10.16
C GLU A 195 35.75 25.53 9.89
N LYS A 196 36.00 24.30 9.43
CA LYS A 196 37.36 23.87 9.03
C LYS A 196 37.97 24.75 7.93
N ARG A 197 37.15 25.22 6.97
CA ARG A 197 37.63 26.10 5.90
C ARG A 197 37.94 27.51 6.39
N LEU A 198 37.24 27.98 7.41
CA LEU A 198 37.51 29.27 8.06
C LEU A 198 38.83 29.21 8.82
N ASP A 199 39.06 28.17 9.63
CA ASP A 199 40.32 27.97 10.35
C ASP A 199 41.53 27.92 9.40
N ASP A 200 41.39 27.26 8.25
CA ASP A 200 42.45 27.17 7.24
C ASP A 200 42.71 28.51 6.54
N LEU A 201 41.73 29.41 6.48
CA LEU A 201 41.89 30.76 5.93
C LEU A 201 42.52 31.70 6.96
N GLU A 202 42.17 31.59 8.23
CA GLU A 202 42.80 32.36 9.31
C GLU A 202 44.28 32.03 9.48
N LYS A 203 44.69 30.78 9.28
CA LYS A 203 46.11 30.38 9.31
C LYS A 203 46.93 30.85 8.10
N LYS A 204 46.29 31.32 7.04
CA LYS A 204 46.94 31.79 5.81
C LYS A 204 47.07 33.31 5.73
N ASN A 205 46.44 34.04 6.66
CA ASN A 205 46.60 35.48 6.85
C ASN A 205 47.53 35.75 8.04
#